data_AF-A0A563VQK2-F1
#
_entry.id   AF-A0A563VQK2-F1
#
_cell.length_a   1.000
_cell.length_b   1.000
_cell.length_c   1.000
_cell.angle_alpha   90.00
_cell.angle_beta   90.00
_cell.angle_gamma   90.00
#
_symmetry.space_group_name_H-M   'P 1'
#
loop_
_entity.id
_entity.type
_entity.pdbx_description
1 polymer ?
#
loop_
_entity_poly.entity_id
_entity_poly.type
_entity_poly.pdbx_seq_one_letter_code
_entity_poly.pdbx_strand_id
1 'polypeptide(L)'
;MVSMLTSKSVSLHISPMHIPQTTASKNDLGKGSALRDRVLGEATGDLQQQPKIVVHPGELCQVALEIKNWESQPQHFTLKLEGAFPLKWCQLQTDVENAPQFGIDLRKSVAQTSDTSMEAAINSVTLEVAAKKSRHIDLWFLIPDDFFEGQDTLQQNKENKLDFRGCLSIYANQNANQGSSSHPIQESNFELNVRPRSTYTTFLPTVYQEVDYIHRFIKIFEQAFDPVVNSFTSMWAHLDPLTAPQALLPFLAHWVDWSIDVELDLTYQRRLIRRAVEIYRYRGTRKGLRFYLHLYTGLPLDEHVEREEDKAIAITEPFGQGCLFGLAHIGEDAIIGGGKAYHFDVRLRIQPNSPIDEQLIRRIIDREKPAFCSYSLRIETD
;
A
#
# COMPACT_ATOMS: atom_id res chain seq x y z
N MET A 1 58.67 -28.20 -31.33
CA MET A 1 57.36 -28.84 -31.14
C MET A 1 56.37 -27.75 -30.78
N VAL A 2 55.57 -27.32 -31.75
CA VAL A 2 54.74 -26.11 -31.67
C VAL A 2 53.45 -26.44 -30.90
N SER A 3 53.21 -25.62 -29.88
CA SER A 3 51.98 -25.55 -29.09
C SER A 3 50.77 -25.39 -30.00
N MET A 4 49.84 -26.36 -29.95
CA MET A 4 48.52 -26.26 -30.57
C MET A 4 47.71 -25.19 -29.83
N LEU A 5 47.70 -23.99 -30.40
CA LEU A 5 46.79 -22.91 -30.05
C LEU A 5 45.34 -23.38 -30.27
N THR A 6 44.62 -23.70 -29.21
CA THR A 6 43.17 -23.87 -29.26
C THR A 6 42.54 -22.50 -29.53
N SER A 7 42.25 -22.21 -30.79
CA SER A 7 41.53 -21.01 -31.20
C SER A 7 40.13 -21.00 -30.57
N LYS A 8 39.84 -20.02 -29.72
CA LYS A 8 38.48 -19.76 -29.20
C LYS A 8 37.55 -19.50 -30.40
N SER A 9 36.69 -20.46 -30.74
CA SER A 9 35.74 -20.38 -31.86
C SER A 9 34.49 -19.56 -31.54
N VAL A 10 34.14 -19.43 -30.26
CA VAL A 10 32.96 -18.73 -29.77
C VAL A 10 33.33 -17.89 -28.54
N SER A 11 32.66 -16.74 -28.37
CA SER A 11 32.72 -15.98 -27.11
C SER A 11 31.30 -15.65 -26.64
N LEU A 12 30.99 -16.02 -25.39
CA LEU A 12 29.79 -15.61 -24.67
C LEU A 12 30.07 -14.46 -23.70
N HIS A 13 29.25 -13.41 -23.76
CA HIS A 13 29.26 -12.31 -22.81
C HIS A 13 27.91 -12.24 -22.08
N ILE A 14 27.95 -12.15 -20.74
CA ILE A 14 26.76 -12.02 -19.90
C ILE A 14 26.69 -10.56 -19.43
N SER A 15 25.64 -9.86 -19.82
CA SER A 15 25.39 -8.48 -19.40
C SER A 15 24.08 -8.42 -18.62
N PRO A 16 24.11 -8.13 -17.30
CA PRO A 16 22.88 -7.92 -16.55
C PRO A 16 22.17 -6.67 -17.11
N MET A 17 20.88 -6.80 -17.43
CA MET A 17 20.05 -5.66 -17.81
C MET A 17 19.12 -5.32 -16.65
N HIS A 18 19.43 -4.25 -15.92
CA HIS A 18 18.44 -3.63 -15.05
C HIS A 18 17.39 -2.96 -15.95
N ILE A 19 16.19 -3.55 -16.03
CA ILE A 19 15.04 -2.86 -16.60
C ILE A 19 14.83 -1.61 -15.74
N PRO A 20 14.89 -0.39 -16.31
CA PRO A 20 14.48 0.79 -15.59
C PRO A 20 12.99 0.61 -15.26
N GLN A 21 12.67 0.50 -13.99
CA GLN A 21 11.28 0.39 -13.55
C GLN A 21 10.52 1.58 -14.10
N THR A 22 9.55 1.29 -14.96
CA THR A 22 8.56 2.22 -15.47
C THR A 22 7.73 2.72 -14.29
N THR A 23 8.15 3.83 -13.68
CA THR A 23 7.27 4.66 -12.87
C THR A 23 6.23 5.28 -13.79
N ALA A 24 5.08 4.62 -13.91
CA ALA A 24 3.87 5.26 -14.38
C ALA A 24 3.43 6.27 -13.31
N SER A 25 3.86 7.52 -13.45
CA SER A 25 3.10 8.66 -12.94
C SER A 25 3.40 9.87 -13.81
N LYS A 26 2.40 10.28 -14.60
CA LYS A 26 2.34 11.62 -15.19
C LYS A 26 2.28 12.62 -14.04
N ASN A 27 3.18 13.59 -14.02
CA ASN A 27 2.85 15.03 -13.95
C ASN A 27 4.12 15.91 -14.03
N ASP A 28 4.00 16.92 -14.89
CA ASP A 28 4.65 18.24 -14.92
C ASP A 28 6.17 18.44 -15.07
N LEU A 29 6.51 18.91 -16.28
CA LEU A 29 7.19 20.18 -16.58
C LEU A 29 8.45 20.55 -15.76
N GLY A 30 9.63 20.28 -16.32
CA GLY A 30 10.88 20.88 -15.84
C GLY A 30 12.09 20.55 -16.71
N LYS A 31 12.61 21.55 -17.42
CA LYS A 31 13.86 21.52 -18.20
C LYS A 31 15.06 21.11 -17.34
N GLY A 32 16.02 20.36 -17.91
CA GLY A 32 17.41 20.42 -17.43
C GLY A 32 18.32 19.22 -17.74
N SER A 33 19.25 19.44 -18.66
CA SER A 33 20.62 18.90 -18.64
C SER A 33 20.85 17.40 -18.85
N ALA A 34 20.94 17.01 -20.13
CA ALA A 34 21.97 16.06 -20.55
C ALA A 34 23.35 16.62 -20.21
N LEU A 35 24.22 15.88 -19.51
CA LEU A 35 25.69 16.00 -19.55
C LEU A 35 26.34 14.92 -18.66
N ARG A 36 27.11 14.04 -19.34
CA ARG A 36 28.39 13.44 -18.91
C ARG A 36 28.39 12.41 -17.77
N ASP A 37 28.36 11.14 -18.16
CA ASP A 37 29.23 10.11 -17.57
C ASP A 37 30.32 9.74 -18.60
N ARG A 38 31.50 10.32 -18.41
CA ARG A 38 32.71 9.91 -19.12
C ARG A 38 33.90 10.00 -18.17
N VAL A 39 34.58 8.85 -18.07
CA VAL A 39 35.98 8.59 -17.69
C VAL A 39 36.34 8.76 -16.20
N LEU A 40 37.22 7.98 -15.56
CA LEU A 40 38.45 7.26 -15.95
C LEU A 40 38.84 6.27 -14.82
N GLY A 41 39.57 5.20 -15.15
CA GLY A 41 40.21 4.29 -14.19
C GLY A 41 40.38 2.88 -14.75
N GLU A 42 41.23 2.70 -15.75
CA GLU A 42 42.58 2.11 -15.62
C GLU A 42 42.59 0.57 -15.72
N ALA A 43 43.28 0.11 -16.76
CA ALA A 43 43.58 -1.27 -17.03
C ALA A 43 44.56 -1.80 -15.97
N THR A 44 44.07 -2.72 -15.13
CA THR A 44 44.92 -3.55 -14.28
C THR A 44 44.33 -4.95 -14.20
N GLY A 45 45.07 -5.91 -14.76
CA GLY A 45 45.15 -7.29 -14.30
C GLY A 45 43.94 -8.20 -14.56
N ASP A 46 44.14 -9.19 -15.43
CA ASP A 46 43.37 -10.43 -15.50
C ASP A 46 43.10 -11.03 -14.11
N LEU A 47 41.92 -10.75 -13.57
CA LEU A 47 41.20 -11.63 -12.66
C LEU A 47 39.84 -11.80 -13.32
N GLN A 48 39.58 -12.97 -13.90
CA GLN A 48 38.27 -13.35 -14.45
C GLN A 48 37.24 -13.32 -13.31
N GLN A 49 36.71 -12.13 -12.99
CA GLN A 49 35.59 -11.98 -12.08
C GLN A 49 34.36 -12.57 -12.76
N GLN A 50 33.76 -13.59 -12.14
CA GLN A 50 32.53 -14.19 -12.64
C GLN A 50 31.41 -13.14 -12.61
N PRO A 51 30.57 -13.03 -13.65
CA PRO A 51 29.45 -12.11 -13.66
C PRO A 51 28.51 -12.42 -12.48
N LYS A 52 28.24 -11.38 -11.67
CA LYS A 52 27.30 -11.43 -10.55
C LYS A 52 25.96 -10.85 -10.99
N ILE A 53 24.90 -11.65 -10.88
CA ILE A 53 23.53 -11.28 -11.25
C ILE A 53 22.73 -11.18 -9.96
N VAL A 54 22.20 -10.00 -9.67
CA VAL A 54 21.35 -9.77 -8.49
C VAL A 54 19.88 -9.85 -8.92
N VAL A 55 19.11 -10.70 -8.25
CA VAL A 55 17.68 -10.87 -8.51
C VAL A 55 16.89 -10.59 -7.24
N HIS A 56 15.77 -9.89 -7.39
CA HIS A 56 14.83 -9.61 -6.33
C HIS A 56 13.61 -10.53 -6.47
N PRO A 57 13.21 -11.26 -5.41
CA PRO A 57 11.97 -12.03 -5.42
C PRO A 57 10.77 -11.18 -5.83
N GLY A 58 9.91 -11.73 -6.68
CA GLY A 58 8.73 -11.07 -7.23
C GLY A 58 8.96 -10.17 -8.43
N GLU A 59 10.20 -9.77 -8.69
CA GLU A 59 10.55 -8.96 -9.84
C GLU A 59 11.12 -9.84 -10.96
N LEU A 60 10.66 -9.57 -12.18
CA LEU A 60 11.17 -10.21 -13.38
C LEU A 60 12.54 -9.60 -13.73
N CYS A 61 13.61 -10.39 -13.68
CA CYS A 61 14.97 -9.95 -14.00
C CYS A 61 15.39 -10.45 -15.39
N GLN A 62 15.90 -9.53 -16.23
CA GLN A 62 16.40 -9.83 -17.57
C GLN A 62 17.93 -9.80 -17.60
N VAL A 63 18.53 -10.79 -18.23
CA VAL A 63 19.98 -10.90 -18.41
C VAL A 63 20.25 -11.12 -19.89
N ALA A 64 20.93 -10.16 -20.52
CA ALA A 64 21.29 -10.26 -21.92
C ALA A 64 22.54 -11.13 -22.09
N LEU A 65 22.44 -12.13 -22.95
CA LEU A 65 23.53 -13.01 -23.36
C LEU A 65 23.91 -12.64 -24.80
N GLU A 66 25.16 -12.26 -25.04
CA GLU A 66 25.70 -12.04 -26.38
C GLU A 66 26.58 -13.22 -26.79
N ILE A 67 26.21 -13.90 -27.87
CA ILE A 67 26.98 -15.01 -28.44
C ILE A 67 27.64 -14.53 -29.72
N LYS A 68 28.97 -14.57 -29.79
CA LYS A 68 29.73 -14.26 -31.02
C LYS A 68 30.27 -15.53 -31.63
N ASN A 69 29.91 -15.77 -32.89
CA ASN A 69 30.49 -16.83 -33.70
C ASN A 69 31.71 -16.28 -34.45
N TRP A 70 32.92 -16.72 -34.11
CA TRP A 70 34.15 -16.32 -34.80
C TRP A 70 34.48 -17.22 -35.99
N GLU A 71 33.68 -18.27 -36.22
CA GLU A 71 33.82 -19.19 -37.33
C GLU A 71 33.39 -18.54 -38.67
N SER A 72 33.96 -19.03 -39.77
CA SER A 72 33.66 -18.54 -41.13
C SER A 72 32.39 -19.15 -41.75
N GLN A 73 31.70 -20.02 -41.02
CA GLN A 73 30.43 -20.66 -41.42
C GLN A 73 29.34 -20.45 -40.37
N PRO A 74 28.05 -20.38 -40.76
CA PRO A 74 26.95 -20.37 -39.80
C PRO A 74 26.94 -21.68 -39.01
N GLN A 75 26.85 -21.58 -37.69
CA GLN A 75 26.78 -22.73 -36.80
C GLN A 75 25.49 -22.70 -35.98
N HIS A 76 24.94 -23.89 -35.78
CA HIS A 76 23.83 -24.12 -34.86
C HIS A 76 24.41 -24.39 -33.47
N PHE A 77 24.16 -23.48 -32.55
CA PHE A 77 24.57 -23.60 -31.16
C PHE A 77 23.37 -23.97 -30.30
N THR A 78 23.54 -24.98 -29.44
CA THR A 78 22.60 -25.30 -28.36
C THR A 78 23.19 -24.79 -27.06
N LEU A 79 22.51 -23.84 -26.43
CA LEU A 79 22.84 -23.44 -25.07
C LEU A 79 22.14 -24.34 -24.08
N LYS A 80 22.82 -24.72 -23.02
CA LYS A 80 22.21 -25.34 -21.84
C LYS A 80 22.55 -24.53 -20.61
N LEU A 81 21.53 -24.31 -19.79
CA LEU A 81 21.68 -23.69 -18.48
C LEU A 81 21.65 -24.78 -17.41
N GLU A 82 22.73 -24.85 -16.63
CA GLU A 82 22.86 -25.72 -15.48
C GLU A 82 23.15 -24.87 -14.24
N GLY A 83 22.63 -25.24 -13.07
CA GLY A 83 22.86 -24.43 -11.88
C GLY A 83 22.41 -25.10 -10.60
N ALA A 84 22.90 -24.56 -9.49
CA ALA A 84 22.49 -24.97 -8.14
C ALA A 84 21.13 -24.39 -7.72
N PHE A 85 20.41 -23.74 -8.63
CA PHE A 85 19.10 -23.12 -8.43
C PHE A 85 17.99 -23.93 -9.14
N PRO A 86 16.73 -23.88 -8.65
CA PRO A 86 15.61 -24.49 -9.34
C PRO A 86 15.45 -23.97 -10.76
N LEU A 87 15.46 -24.88 -11.73
CA LEU A 87 15.33 -24.57 -13.16
C LEU A 87 13.96 -23.97 -13.52
N LYS A 88 12.98 -24.05 -12.61
CA LYS A 88 11.68 -23.37 -12.74
C LYS A 88 11.78 -21.84 -12.61
N TRP A 89 12.87 -21.31 -12.06
CA TRP A 89 13.07 -19.86 -11.91
C TRP A 89 13.56 -19.19 -13.18
N CYS A 90 14.01 -19.95 -14.17
CA CYS A 90 14.64 -19.42 -15.37
C CYS A 90 13.89 -19.79 -16.65
N GLN A 91 13.88 -18.87 -17.60
CA GLN A 91 13.41 -19.13 -18.96
C GLN A 91 14.35 -18.45 -19.96
N LEU A 92 14.86 -19.21 -20.94
CA LEU A 92 15.71 -18.69 -22.00
C LEU A 92 14.87 -18.39 -23.25
N GLN A 93 14.98 -17.18 -23.81
CA GLN A 93 14.19 -16.78 -24.98
C GLN A 93 15.05 -16.06 -26.02
N THR A 94 14.83 -16.37 -27.30
CA THR A 94 15.55 -15.77 -28.44
C THR A 94 14.88 -14.52 -29.01
N ASP A 95 13.63 -14.26 -28.63
CA ASP A 95 12.78 -13.22 -29.20
C ASP A 95 12.73 -12.00 -28.27
N VAL A 96 13.23 -10.86 -28.75
CA VAL A 96 13.40 -9.60 -28.01
C VAL A 96 12.06 -8.89 -27.74
N GLU A 97 10.97 -9.30 -28.38
CA GLU A 97 9.73 -8.51 -28.45
C GLU A 97 8.64 -8.88 -27.42
N ASN A 98 8.70 -10.04 -26.76
CA ASN A 98 7.67 -10.46 -25.80
C ASN A 98 8.29 -10.85 -24.45
N ALA A 99 7.86 -10.20 -23.37
CA ALA A 99 8.17 -10.64 -22.01
C ALA A 99 7.65 -12.08 -21.80
N PRO A 100 8.42 -12.96 -21.16
CA PRO A 100 8.01 -14.34 -20.92
C PRO A 100 6.74 -14.38 -20.08
N GLN A 101 5.75 -15.14 -20.53
CA GLN A 101 4.61 -15.50 -19.72
C GLN A 101 5.06 -16.59 -18.74
N PHE A 102 5.69 -16.19 -17.62
CA PHE A 102 5.80 -17.08 -16.48
C PHE A 102 4.36 -17.43 -16.07
N GLY A 103 3.96 -18.67 -16.33
CA GLY A 103 2.60 -19.14 -16.10
C GLY A 103 2.16 -18.79 -14.67
N ILE A 104 0.94 -18.29 -14.54
CA ILE A 104 0.28 -17.75 -13.34
C ILE A 104 0.16 -18.78 -12.17
N ASP A 105 0.84 -19.93 -12.23
CA ASP A 105 0.73 -21.04 -11.30
C ASP A 105 2.05 -21.38 -10.55
N LEU A 106 2.83 -20.37 -10.14
CA LEU A 106 3.82 -20.58 -9.06
C LEU A 106 3.13 -20.86 -7.70
N ARG A 107 1.83 -20.57 -7.56
CA ARG A 107 1.06 -20.81 -6.32
C ARG A 107 0.31 -22.15 -6.24
N LYS A 108 0.26 -22.96 -7.32
CA LYS A 108 -0.62 -24.16 -7.35
C LYS A 108 -0.02 -25.48 -7.80
N SER A 109 1.26 -25.57 -8.17
CA SER A 109 1.86 -26.88 -8.55
C SER A 109 2.51 -27.63 -7.39
N VAL A 110 1.72 -27.98 -6.36
CA VAL A 110 2.08 -29.05 -5.38
C VAL A 110 1.29 -30.36 -5.64
N ALA A 111 0.37 -30.39 -6.61
CA ALA A 111 -0.32 -31.62 -6.97
C ALA A 111 0.13 -32.12 -8.35
N GLN A 112 0.88 -33.22 -8.34
CA GLN A 112 0.89 -34.32 -9.32
C GLN A 112 0.98 -33.94 -10.81
N THR A 113 2.13 -34.21 -11.44
CA THR A 113 2.27 -35.26 -12.49
C THR A 113 3.71 -35.32 -13.00
N SER A 114 4.17 -36.56 -13.18
CA SER A 114 5.39 -36.95 -13.87
C SER A 114 5.26 -36.73 -15.38
N ASP A 115 6.01 -35.80 -15.96
CA ASP A 115 6.26 -35.74 -17.41
C ASP A 115 7.68 -35.21 -17.68
N THR A 116 8.62 -36.14 -17.79
CA THR A 116 10.07 -35.95 -17.93
C THR A 116 10.50 -35.40 -19.30
N SER A 117 9.56 -35.07 -20.19
CA SER A 117 9.81 -34.64 -21.57
C SER A 117 9.66 -33.13 -21.80
N MET A 118 9.03 -32.39 -20.88
CA MET A 118 8.91 -30.92 -20.96
C MET A 118 10.06 -30.15 -20.29
N GLU A 119 10.82 -30.78 -19.38
CA GLU A 119 11.91 -30.13 -18.64
C GLU A 119 13.10 -29.75 -19.55
N ALA A 120 13.29 -30.45 -20.67
CA ALA A 120 14.39 -30.20 -21.61
C ALA A 120 14.24 -28.88 -22.41
N ALA A 121 13.01 -28.40 -22.60
CA ALA A 121 12.72 -27.20 -23.38
C ALA A 121 12.91 -25.90 -22.58
N ILE A 122 12.92 -25.95 -21.25
CA ILE A 122 13.01 -24.76 -20.38
C ILE A 122 14.46 -24.26 -20.28
N ASN A 123 15.43 -25.19 -20.34
CA ASN A 123 16.84 -24.91 -20.01
C ASN A 123 17.76 -24.95 -21.24
N SER A 124 17.24 -25.30 -22.41
CA SER A 124 18.04 -25.39 -23.62
C SER A 124 17.40 -24.72 -24.82
N VAL A 125 18.18 -23.90 -25.51
CA VAL A 125 17.76 -23.19 -26.72
C VAL A 125 18.78 -23.43 -27.80
N THR A 126 18.28 -23.86 -28.95
CA THR A 126 19.10 -24.01 -30.15
C THR A 126 18.90 -22.81 -31.04
N LEU A 127 19.98 -22.21 -31.50
CA LEU A 127 19.96 -21.01 -32.33
C LEU A 127 21.08 -21.04 -33.35
N GLU A 128 20.79 -20.45 -34.50
CA GLU A 128 21.76 -20.29 -35.58
C GLU A 128 22.47 -18.93 -35.42
N VAL A 129 23.80 -18.92 -35.38
CA VAL A 129 24.60 -17.68 -35.42
C VAL A 129 25.38 -17.65 -36.73
N ALA A 130 25.09 -16.64 -37.55
CA ALA A 130 25.79 -16.41 -38.81
C ALA A 130 27.30 -16.14 -38.59
N ALA A 131 28.11 -16.51 -39.57
CA ALA A 131 29.56 -16.35 -39.54
C ALA A 131 29.98 -14.91 -39.19
N LYS A 132 30.90 -14.76 -38.22
CA LYS A 132 31.44 -13.47 -37.74
C LYS A 132 30.40 -12.48 -37.19
N LYS A 133 29.18 -12.93 -36.85
CA LYS A 133 28.14 -12.08 -36.26
C LYS A 133 27.87 -12.45 -34.80
N SER A 134 27.31 -11.48 -34.07
CA SER A 134 26.79 -11.68 -32.72
C SER A 134 25.26 -11.89 -32.75
N ARG A 135 24.75 -12.70 -31.83
CA ARG A 135 23.31 -12.87 -31.58
C ARG A 135 23.03 -12.64 -30.10
N HIS A 136 22.01 -11.82 -29.81
CA HIS A 136 21.55 -11.53 -28.45
C HIS A 136 20.43 -12.50 -28.06
N ILE A 137 20.43 -12.92 -26.80
CA ILE A 137 19.45 -13.82 -26.20
C ILE A 137 19.14 -13.30 -24.81
N ASP A 138 17.88 -13.35 -24.40
CA ASP A 138 17.47 -12.92 -23.08
C ASP A 138 17.27 -14.13 -22.16
N LEU A 139 17.95 -14.11 -21.03
CA LEU A 139 17.75 -15.03 -19.92
C LEU A 139 16.93 -14.32 -18.85
N TRP A 140 15.75 -14.87 -18.56
CA TRP A 140 14.84 -14.30 -17.58
C TRP A 140 14.86 -15.09 -16.29
N PHE A 141 14.85 -14.38 -15.16
CA PHE A 141 14.69 -14.95 -13.83
C PHE A 141 13.42 -14.42 -13.16
N LEU A 142 12.59 -15.32 -12.63
CA LEU A 142 11.46 -15.00 -11.76
C LEU A 142 11.51 -15.89 -10.52
N ILE A 143 11.79 -15.26 -9.38
CA ILE A 143 11.83 -15.94 -8.08
C ILE A 143 10.51 -15.65 -7.36
N PRO A 144 9.85 -16.66 -6.75
CA PRO A 144 8.60 -16.44 -6.01
C PRO A 144 8.71 -15.40 -4.91
N ASP A 145 7.68 -14.58 -4.70
CA ASP A 145 7.61 -13.55 -3.65
C ASP A 145 7.88 -14.13 -2.25
N ASP A 146 7.40 -15.34 -2.01
CA ASP A 146 7.45 -16.06 -0.74
C ASP A 146 8.79 -16.79 -0.51
N PHE A 147 9.80 -16.55 -1.35
CA PHE A 147 11.11 -17.21 -1.25
C PHE A 147 11.74 -17.12 0.15
N PHE A 148 11.58 -15.97 0.83
CA PHE A 148 12.11 -15.78 2.20
C PHE A 148 11.17 -16.29 3.30
N GLU A 149 9.89 -16.50 2.99
CA GLU A 149 8.81 -16.77 3.97
C GLU A 149 8.22 -18.19 3.86
N GLY A 150 8.63 -18.97 2.86
CA GLY A 150 8.08 -20.29 2.58
C GLY A 150 8.18 -21.26 3.76
N GLN A 151 7.15 -22.10 3.94
CA GLN A 151 7.15 -23.11 5.02
C GLN A 151 8.35 -24.07 4.94
N ASP A 152 8.84 -24.35 3.73
CA ASP A 152 10.02 -25.19 3.50
C ASP A 152 11.32 -24.56 4.02
N THR A 153 11.45 -23.23 4.00
CA THR A 153 12.65 -22.53 4.50
C THR A 153 12.65 -22.41 6.02
N LEU A 154 11.46 -22.36 6.64
CA LEU A 154 11.30 -22.36 8.10
C LEU A 154 11.47 -23.76 8.72
N GLN A 155 11.14 -24.83 7.97
CA GLN A 155 11.20 -26.21 8.45
C GLN A 155 12.52 -26.93 8.11
N GLN A 156 13.21 -26.56 7.03
CA GLN A 156 14.47 -27.20 6.67
C GLN A 156 15.66 -26.59 7.43
N ASN A 157 16.36 -27.46 8.16
CA ASN A 157 17.71 -27.25 8.71
C ASN A 157 18.78 -27.22 7.58
N LYS A 158 18.46 -26.63 6.43
CA LYS A 158 19.40 -26.38 5.33
C LYS A 158 19.85 -24.94 5.43
N GLU A 159 21.15 -24.71 5.31
CA GLU A 159 21.69 -23.37 5.09
C GLU A 159 20.96 -22.74 3.91
N ASN A 160 20.18 -21.69 4.16
CA ASN A 160 19.53 -20.90 3.12
C ASN A 160 20.62 -20.24 2.28
N LYS A 161 21.06 -20.93 1.23
CA LYS A 161 22.02 -20.38 0.26
C LYS A 161 21.29 -19.28 -0.52
N LEU A 162 21.77 -18.06 -0.36
CA LEU A 162 21.29 -16.88 -1.09
C LEU A 162 22.11 -16.62 -2.35
N ASP A 163 23.26 -17.28 -2.43
CA ASP A 163 24.22 -17.18 -3.52
C ASP A 163 24.24 -18.54 -4.22
N PHE A 164 23.77 -18.56 -5.46
CA PHE A 164 23.72 -19.75 -6.30
C PHE A 164 24.75 -19.64 -7.42
N ARG A 165 25.31 -20.77 -7.83
CA ARG A 165 26.21 -20.84 -8.99
C ARG A 165 25.45 -21.39 -10.18
N GLY A 166 25.57 -20.71 -11.32
CA GLY A 166 25.10 -21.16 -12.61
C GLY A 166 26.26 -21.38 -13.57
N CYS A 167 26.13 -22.36 -14.45
CA CYS A 167 27.00 -22.58 -15.59
C CYS A 167 26.14 -22.60 -16.86
N LEU A 168 26.56 -21.83 -17.84
CA LEU A 168 25.94 -21.79 -19.14
C LEU A 168 26.91 -22.37 -20.16
N SER A 169 26.54 -23.51 -20.74
CA SER A 169 27.37 -24.28 -21.66
C SER A 169 26.83 -24.20 -23.08
N ILE A 170 27.73 -23.99 -24.05
CA ILE A 170 27.39 -23.94 -25.48
C ILE A 170 27.90 -25.21 -26.15
N TYR A 171 27.02 -25.90 -26.86
CA TYR A 171 27.34 -27.04 -27.71
C TYR A 171 27.15 -26.65 -29.18
N ALA A 172 28.09 -26.92 -30.09
CA ALA A 172 27.78 -26.87 -31.51
C ALA A 172 27.12 -28.19 -31.91
N ASN A 173 26.01 -28.07 -32.64
CA ASN A 173 25.40 -29.22 -33.28
C ASN A 173 26.14 -29.47 -34.60
N GLN A 174 27.17 -30.32 -34.57
CA GLN A 174 27.79 -30.84 -35.78
C GLN A 174 27.01 -32.08 -36.22
N ASN A 175 26.67 -32.14 -37.51
CA ASN A 175 25.77 -33.13 -38.11
C ASN A 175 25.95 -34.57 -37.57
N ALA A 176 24.80 -35.20 -37.30
CA ALA A 176 24.66 -36.58 -36.85
C ALA A 176 25.47 -37.56 -37.70
N ASN A 177 26.60 -38.02 -37.17
CA ASN A 177 27.18 -39.36 -37.37
C ASN A 177 28.49 -39.48 -36.59
N GLN A 178 28.41 -39.51 -35.26
CA GLN A 178 29.29 -40.27 -34.38
C GLN A 178 28.80 -40.10 -32.94
N GLY A 179 28.48 -41.22 -32.30
CA GLY A 179 28.10 -41.24 -30.90
C GLY A 179 29.29 -40.87 -30.00
N SER A 180 28.95 -40.21 -28.90
CA SER A 180 29.75 -39.98 -27.69
C SER A 180 30.40 -38.59 -27.58
N SER A 181 29.93 -37.88 -26.54
CA SER A 181 30.44 -36.64 -25.92
C SER A 181 30.56 -35.40 -26.84
N SER A 182 29.46 -34.68 -26.98
CA SER A 182 29.53 -33.24 -27.29
C SER A 182 30.16 -32.54 -26.08
N HIS A 183 31.48 -32.30 -26.13
CA HIS A 183 32.14 -31.43 -25.15
C HIS A 183 31.67 -29.99 -25.39
N PRO A 184 31.36 -29.23 -24.33
CA PRO A 184 30.96 -27.85 -24.48
C PRO A 184 32.11 -27.03 -25.09
N ILE A 185 31.80 -26.25 -26.12
CA ILE A 185 32.76 -25.39 -26.83
C ILE A 185 33.18 -24.23 -25.92
N GLN A 186 32.23 -23.76 -25.12
CA GLN A 186 32.47 -22.72 -24.14
C GLN A 186 31.52 -22.90 -22.96
N GLU A 187 32.08 -22.75 -21.77
CA GLU A 187 31.35 -22.65 -20.51
C GLU A 187 31.52 -21.24 -19.95
N SER A 188 30.45 -20.66 -19.44
CA SER A 188 30.47 -19.39 -18.73
C SER A 188 29.77 -19.55 -17.40
N ASN A 189 30.55 -19.44 -16.32
CA ASN A 189 30.06 -19.51 -14.96
C ASN A 189 29.58 -18.13 -14.49
N PHE A 190 28.47 -18.08 -13.76
CA PHE A 190 27.94 -16.87 -13.16
C PHE A 190 27.44 -17.13 -11.73
N GLU A 191 27.41 -16.08 -10.91
CA GLU A 191 26.82 -16.12 -9.57
C GLU A 191 25.46 -15.43 -9.59
N LEU A 192 24.42 -16.15 -9.15
CA LEU A 192 23.06 -15.66 -9.01
C LEU A 192 22.80 -15.36 -7.53
N ASN A 193 22.67 -14.08 -7.21
CA ASN A 193 22.50 -13.56 -5.86
C ASN A 193 21.07 -13.13 -5.64
N VAL A 194 20.33 -13.87 -4.83
CA VAL A 194 18.96 -13.51 -4.45
C VAL A 194 19.02 -12.50 -3.32
N ARG A 195 18.48 -11.30 -3.53
CA ARG A 195 18.53 -10.20 -2.55
C ARG A 195 17.15 -9.62 -2.30
N PRO A 196 16.78 -9.38 -1.03
CA PRO A 196 15.52 -8.69 -0.76
C PRO A 196 15.64 -7.21 -1.15
N ARG A 197 14.52 -6.62 -1.55
CA ARG A 197 14.44 -5.19 -1.83
C ARG A 197 14.06 -4.44 -0.55
N SER A 198 14.87 -3.46 -0.16
CA SER A 198 14.60 -2.58 0.98
C SER A 198 14.41 -1.14 0.52
N THR A 199 13.39 -0.48 1.03
CA THR A 199 13.16 0.95 0.80
C THR A 199 14.02 1.80 1.72
N TYR A 200 14.38 1.26 2.89
CA TYR A 200 15.07 2.01 3.95
C TYR A 200 16.53 2.35 3.59
N THR A 201 17.11 1.61 2.65
CA THR A 201 18.46 1.87 2.14
C THR A 201 18.62 3.26 1.52
N THR A 202 17.57 3.79 0.89
CA THR A 202 17.58 5.12 0.27
C THR A 202 17.85 6.23 1.28
N PHE A 203 17.54 6.00 2.57
CA PHE A 203 17.78 6.96 3.65
C PHE A 203 19.22 6.90 4.21
N LEU A 204 20.04 5.94 3.77
CA LEU A 204 21.42 5.80 4.23
C LEU A 204 22.40 6.62 3.37
N PRO A 205 23.54 7.05 3.91
CA PRO A 205 24.62 7.64 3.11
C PRO A 205 25.12 6.70 2.00
N THR A 206 25.56 7.27 0.88
CA THR A 206 25.97 6.52 -0.34
C THR A 206 26.99 5.41 -0.07
N VAL A 207 27.97 5.65 0.82
CA VAL A 207 29.00 4.66 1.21
C VAL A 207 28.37 3.35 1.73
N TYR A 208 27.22 3.42 2.38
CA TYR A 208 26.49 2.26 2.90
C TYR A 208 25.53 1.64 1.87
N GLN A 209 25.11 2.40 0.85
CA GLN A 209 24.26 1.90 -0.24
C GLN A 209 25.02 1.02 -1.25
N GLU A 210 26.35 1.10 -1.26
CA GLU A 210 27.19 0.26 -2.13
C GLU A 210 27.44 -1.13 -1.53
N VAL A 211 27.10 -1.34 -0.25
CA VAL A 211 27.43 -2.56 0.48
C VAL A 211 26.22 -3.50 0.55
N ASP A 212 26.29 -4.62 -0.17
CA ASP A 212 25.26 -5.67 -0.22
C ASP A 212 24.83 -6.18 1.17
N TYR A 213 25.79 -6.36 2.07
CA TYR A 213 25.51 -6.80 3.45
C TYR A 213 24.58 -5.83 4.19
N ILE A 214 24.76 -4.52 4.01
CA ILE A 214 23.96 -3.51 4.69
C ILE A 214 22.51 -3.56 4.21
N HIS A 215 22.27 -3.78 2.92
CA HIS A 215 20.90 -3.90 2.39
C HIS A 215 20.16 -5.07 3.03
N ARG A 216 20.84 -6.22 3.12
CA ARG A 216 20.29 -7.43 3.77
C ARG A 216 20.06 -7.21 5.27
N PHE A 217 21.01 -6.57 5.95
CA PHE A 217 20.90 -6.28 7.39
C PHE A 217 19.74 -5.32 7.68
N ILE A 218 19.62 -4.24 6.92
CA ILE A 218 18.57 -3.22 7.07
C ILE A 218 17.19 -3.80 6.74
N LYS A 219 17.09 -4.71 5.78
CA LYS A 219 15.82 -5.37 5.47
C LYS A 219 15.23 -6.09 6.69
N ILE A 220 16.06 -6.66 7.56
CA ILE A 220 15.59 -7.30 8.80
C ILE A 220 14.85 -6.29 9.68
N PHE A 221 15.38 -5.07 9.81
CA PHE A 221 14.71 -4.02 10.56
C PHE A 221 13.46 -3.51 9.86
N GLU A 222 13.51 -3.31 8.54
CA GLU A 222 12.33 -2.93 7.75
C GLU A 222 11.19 -3.92 8.01
N GLN A 223 11.45 -5.22 7.89
CA GLN A 223 10.46 -6.27 8.17
C GLN A 223 10.01 -6.32 9.64
N ALA A 224 10.91 -6.09 10.59
CA ALA A 224 10.56 -6.05 12.00
C ALA A 224 9.66 -4.84 12.37
N PHE A 225 9.86 -3.70 11.68
CA PHE A 225 9.09 -2.48 11.91
C PHE A 225 7.81 -2.39 11.06
N ASP A 226 7.72 -3.13 9.96
CA ASP A 226 6.55 -3.13 9.06
C ASP A 226 5.21 -3.25 9.81
N PRO A 227 5.01 -4.13 10.81
CA PRO A 227 3.75 -4.20 11.56
C PRO A 227 3.42 -2.91 12.32
N VAL A 228 4.43 -2.25 12.88
CA VAL A 228 4.27 -0.99 13.62
C VAL A 228 3.91 0.13 12.64
N VAL A 229 4.64 0.24 11.53
CA VAL A 229 4.34 1.24 10.49
C VAL A 229 2.92 1.04 9.95
N ASN A 230 2.53 -0.20 9.67
CA ASN A 230 1.17 -0.55 9.25
C ASN A 230 0.13 -0.17 10.32
N SER A 231 0.41 -0.35 11.61
CA SER A 231 -0.50 0.10 12.68
C SER A 231 -0.69 1.62 12.70
N PHE A 232 0.33 2.40 12.33
CA PHE A 232 0.20 3.86 12.23
C PHE A 232 -0.68 4.27 11.03
N THR A 233 -0.68 3.50 9.95
CA THR A 233 -1.55 3.80 8.79
C THR A 233 -3.03 3.74 9.13
N SER A 234 -3.44 2.91 10.10
CA SER A 234 -4.81 2.79 10.58
C SER A 234 -5.10 3.65 11.81
N MET A 235 -4.12 4.41 12.31
CA MET A 235 -4.24 5.22 13.54
C MET A 235 -5.38 6.24 13.47
N TRP A 236 -5.63 6.83 12.30
CA TRP A 236 -6.72 7.80 12.13
C TRP A 236 -8.09 7.22 12.49
N ALA A 237 -8.32 5.92 12.25
CA ALA A 237 -9.58 5.25 12.56
C ALA A 237 -9.78 5.10 14.07
N HIS A 238 -8.71 5.16 14.87
CA HIS A 238 -8.79 5.19 16.33
C HIS A 238 -9.07 6.59 16.87
N LEU A 239 -8.83 7.66 16.10
CA LEU A 239 -9.06 9.04 16.54
C LEU A 239 -10.47 9.55 16.21
N ASP A 240 -11.17 8.95 15.26
CA ASP A 240 -12.56 9.29 14.97
C ASP A 240 -13.52 8.56 15.95
N PRO A 241 -14.31 9.28 16.76
CA PRO A 241 -15.25 8.67 17.70
C PRO A 241 -16.21 7.66 17.06
N LEU A 242 -16.54 7.81 15.77
CA LEU A 242 -17.45 6.92 15.05
C LEU A 242 -16.83 5.54 14.77
N THR A 243 -15.54 5.48 14.49
CA THR A 243 -14.81 4.24 14.14
C THR A 243 -13.96 3.71 15.29
N ALA A 244 -13.68 4.53 16.30
CA ALA A 244 -12.82 4.18 17.41
C ALA A 244 -13.38 3.01 18.24
N PRO A 245 -12.49 2.12 18.74
CA PRO A 245 -12.88 1.05 19.66
C PRO A 245 -13.48 1.65 20.94
N GLN A 246 -14.46 0.96 21.53
CA GLN A 246 -15.18 1.45 22.72
C GLN A 246 -14.24 1.80 23.89
N ALA A 247 -13.18 1.03 24.08
CA ALA A 247 -12.18 1.25 25.13
C ALA A 247 -11.46 2.61 25.03
N LEU A 248 -11.40 3.20 23.82
CA LEU A 248 -10.75 4.49 23.57
C LEU A 248 -11.72 5.67 23.66
N LEU A 249 -13.05 5.42 23.70
CA LEU A 249 -14.04 6.49 23.81
C LEU A 249 -13.89 7.34 25.07
N PRO A 250 -13.58 6.80 26.27
CA PRO A 250 -13.30 7.61 27.46
C PRO A 250 -12.13 8.58 27.28
N PHE A 251 -11.09 8.16 26.57
CA PHE A 251 -9.96 9.01 26.26
C PHE A 251 -10.36 10.14 25.30
N LEU A 252 -11.09 9.83 24.22
CA LEU A 252 -11.58 10.84 23.28
C LEU A 252 -12.57 11.81 23.94
N ALA A 253 -13.45 11.31 24.81
CA ALA A 253 -14.38 12.14 25.56
C ALA A 253 -13.64 13.08 26.52
N HIS A 254 -12.63 12.58 27.24
CA HIS A 254 -11.78 13.40 28.10
C HIS A 254 -11.06 14.52 27.33
N TRP A 255 -10.58 14.23 26.12
CA TRP A 255 -9.92 15.23 25.26
C TRP A 255 -10.82 16.41 24.89
N VAL A 256 -12.12 16.18 24.74
CA VAL A 256 -13.11 17.23 24.46
C VAL A 256 -13.90 17.65 25.71
N ASP A 257 -13.43 17.31 26.91
CA ASP A 257 -14.13 17.59 28.18
C ASP A 257 -15.61 17.13 28.17
N TRP A 258 -15.90 16.03 27.48
CA TRP A 258 -17.24 15.46 27.37
C TRP A 258 -17.50 14.44 28.49
N SER A 259 -18.59 14.64 29.23
CA SER A 259 -19.04 13.72 30.26
C SER A 259 -19.70 12.50 29.63
N ILE A 260 -19.23 11.30 29.98
CA ILE A 260 -19.83 10.05 29.49
C ILE A 260 -21.01 9.67 30.36
N ASP A 261 -22.17 9.58 29.76
CA ASP A 261 -23.38 9.05 30.39
C ASP A 261 -23.54 7.57 30.04
N VAL A 262 -23.50 6.70 31.05
CA VAL A 262 -23.60 5.23 30.89
C VAL A 262 -25.00 4.79 30.46
N GLU A 263 -26.01 5.63 30.68
CA GLU A 263 -27.41 5.39 30.31
C GLU A 263 -27.66 5.56 28.80
N LEU A 264 -26.75 6.24 28.09
CA LEU A 264 -26.89 6.49 26.65
C LEU A 264 -26.39 5.29 25.84
N ASP A 265 -27.10 4.98 24.75
CA ASP A 265 -26.57 4.03 23.78
C ASP A 265 -25.27 4.58 23.16
N LEU A 266 -24.36 3.65 22.93
CA LEU A 266 -22.99 3.91 22.51
C LEU A 266 -22.95 4.65 21.16
N THR A 267 -23.93 4.43 20.28
CA THR A 267 -24.05 5.15 19.00
C THR A 267 -24.30 6.64 19.22
N TYR A 268 -25.19 6.99 20.14
CA TYR A 268 -25.48 8.39 20.48
C TYR A 268 -24.28 9.03 21.16
N GLN A 269 -23.64 8.33 22.09
CA GLN A 269 -22.43 8.81 22.74
C GLN A 269 -21.33 9.15 21.74
N ARG A 270 -21.09 8.29 20.73
CA ARG A 270 -20.11 8.55 19.67
C ARG A 270 -20.46 9.80 18.84
N ARG A 271 -21.73 9.97 18.48
CA ARG A 271 -22.20 11.15 17.73
C ARG A 271 -22.03 12.43 18.55
N LEU A 272 -22.34 12.38 19.84
CA LEU A 272 -22.17 13.52 20.75
C LEU A 272 -20.70 13.91 20.89
N ILE A 273 -19.80 12.95 21.14
CA ILE A 273 -18.36 13.22 21.21
C ILE A 273 -17.85 13.80 19.88
N ARG A 274 -18.27 13.24 18.73
CA ARG A 274 -17.89 13.73 17.39
C ARG A 274 -18.30 15.19 17.17
N ARG A 275 -19.42 15.62 17.76
CA ARG A 275 -20.00 16.96 17.60
C ARG A 275 -19.80 17.85 18.83
N ALA A 276 -19.05 17.42 19.84
CA ALA A 276 -18.88 18.14 21.11
C ALA A 276 -18.39 19.58 20.91
N VAL A 277 -17.40 19.78 20.04
CA VAL A 277 -16.86 21.10 19.72
C VAL A 277 -17.92 22.01 19.08
N GLU A 278 -18.77 21.47 18.20
CA GLU A 278 -19.87 22.23 17.59
C GLU A 278 -20.91 22.63 18.63
N ILE A 279 -21.23 21.73 19.57
CA ILE A 279 -22.14 22.02 20.69
C ILE A 279 -21.58 23.18 21.53
N TYR A 280 -20.32 23.09 21.95
CA TYR A 280 -19.70 24.13 22.78
C TYR A 280 -19.62 25.49 22.10
N ARG A 281 -19.40 25.53 20.78
CA ARG A 281 -19.35 26.78 20.02
C ARG A 281 -20.66 27.56 20.03
N TYR A 282 -21.79 26.86 20.15
CA TYR A 282 -23.12 27.48 20.15
C TYR A 282 -23.80 27.40 21.52
N ARG A 283 -23.06 27.08 22.59
CA ARG A 283 -23.59 27.01 23.95
C ARG A 283 -24.27 28.32 24.35
N GLY A 284 -25.41 28.22 25.01
CA GLY A 284 -26.23 29.37 25.41
C GLY A 284 -27.00 30.04 24.28
N THR A 285 -26.97 29.51 23.05
CA THR A 285 -27.78 30.02 21.94
C THR A 285 -28.95 29.08 21.62
N ARG A 286 -30.03 29.64 21.07
CA ARG A 286 -31.16 28.85 20.53
C ARG A 286 -30.71 27.79 19.52
N LYS A 287 -29.75 28.13 18.66
CA LYS A 287 -29.20 27.22 17.65
C LYS A 287 -28.47 26.04 18.30
N GLY A 288 -27.63 26.30 19.29
CA GLY A 288 -26.87 25.26 20.00
C GLY A 288 -27.78 24.33 20.79
N LEU A 289 -28.75 24.89 21.52
CA LEU A 289 -29.71 24.09 22.28
C LEU A 289 -30.56 23.20 21.36
N ARG A 290 -31.09 23.75 20.26
CA ARG A 290 -31.83 22.97 19.26
C ARG A 290 -30.97 21.87 18.64
N PHE A 291 -29.70 22.17 18.33
CA PHE A 291 -28.77 21.20 17.77
C PHE A 291 -28.46 20.05 18.73
N TYR A 292 -28.23 20.32 20.02
CA TYR A 292 -28.02 19.26 21.01
C TYR A 292 -29.31 18.44 21.18
N LEU A 293 -30.47 19.09 21.33
CA LEU A 293 -31.75 18.38 21.42
C LEU A 293 -32.01 17.48 20.19
N HIS A 294 -31.64 17.93 18.99
CA HIS A 294 -31.68 17.11 17.78
C HIS A 294 -30.76 15.88 17.86
N LEU A 295 -29.50 16.05 18.30
CA LEU A 295 -28.56 14.95 18.41
C LEU A 295 -29.00 13.88 19.42
N TYR A 296 -29.69 14.30 20.49
CA TYR A 296 -30.19 13.41 21.53
C TYR A 296 -31.53 12.76 21.16
N THR A 297 -32.51 13.54 20.72
CA THR A 297 -33.88 13.04 20.45
C THR A 297 -34.05 12.47 19.04
N GLY A 298 -33.17 12.82 18.10
CA GLY A 298 -33.31 12.47 16.68
C GLY A 298 -34.39 13.26 15.94
N LEU A 299 -35.09 14.19 16.61
CA LEU A 299 -36.11 15.04 15.99
C LEU A 299 -35.49 15.97 14.94
N PRO A 300 -36.17 16.25 13.81
CA PRO A 300 -35.59 17.06 12.74
C PRO A 300 -35.34 18.51 13.18
N LEU A 301 -34.33 19.14 12.56
CA LEU A 301 -33.99 20.54 12.82
C LEU A 301 -34.97 21.52 12.15
N ASP A 302 -35.66 21.10 11.08
CA ASP A 302 -36.64 21.92 10.35
C ASP A 302 -36.11 23.30 9.92
N GLU A 303 -34.89 23.35 9.38
CA GLU A 303 -34.27 24.61 8.93
C GLU A 303 -35.02 25.27 7.77
N HIS A 304 -35.81 24.49 7.01
CA HIS A 304 -36.66 24.98 5.92
C HIS A 304 -37.96 25.64 6.40
N VAL A 305 -38.29 25.50 7.69
CA VAL A 305 -39.51 26.06 8.26
C VAL A 305 -39.21 27.45 8.82
N GLU A 306 -39.84 28.47 8.24
CA GLU A 306 -39.64 29.88 8.63
C GLU A 306 -40.21 30.18 10.02
N ARG A 307 -41.39 29.64 10.34
CA ARG A 307 -42.05 29.85 11.64
C ARG A 307 -41.47 28.93 12.70
N GLU A 308 -40.96 29.49 13.79
CA GLU A 308 -40.33 28.71 14.86
C GLU A 308 -41.32 27.77 15.56
N GLU A 309 -42.58 28.16 15.67
CA GLU A 309 -43.63 27.40 16.36
C GLU A 309 -44.01 26.10 15.66
N ASP A 310 -43.71 25.99 14.37
CA ASP A 310 -44.05 24.84 13.53
C ASP A 310 -42.98 23.75 13.56
N LYS A 311 -41.79 24.05 14.11
CA LYS A 311 -40.67 23.11 14.16
C LYS A 311 -40.92 22.01 15.18
N ALA A 312 -40.37 20.82 14.91
CA ALA A 312 -40.39 19.70 15.85
C ALA A 312 -39.70 20.04 17.18
N ILE A 313 -38.62 20.83 17.12
CA ILE A 313 -37.95 21.43 18.28
C ILE A 313 -38.13 22.95 18.20
N ALA A 314 -39.21 23.45 18.81
CA ALA A 314 -39.51 24.88 18.83
C ALA A 314 -38.97 25.51 20.12
N ILE A 315 -38.20 26.60 19.98
CA ILE A 315 -37.69 27.39 21.10
C ILE A 315 -38.14 28.83 20.90
N THR A 316 -39.14 29.24 21.67
CA THR A 316 -39.76 30.57 21.55
C THR A 316 -39.51 31.39 22.80
N GLU A 317 -39.24 32.67 22.63
CA GLU A 317 -39.09 33.62 23.73
C GLU A 317 -40.33 34.52 23.74
N PRO A 318 -41.11 34.56 24.83
CA PRO A 318 -42.26 35.46 24.94
C PRO A 318 -41.78 36.91 25.07
N PHE A 319 -41.44 37.51 23.93
CA PHE A 319 -41.07 38.92 23.83
C PHE A 319 -42.33 39.77 23.70
N GLY A 320 -42.50 40.72 24.61
CA GLY A 320 -43.50 41.76 24.47
C GLY A 320 -43.43 42.74 25.62
N GLN A 321 -43.53 44.03 25.30
CA GLN A 321 -44.03 44.99 26.27
C GLN A 321 -45.46 44.51 26.59
N GLY A 322 -45.77 44.26 27.86
CA GLY A 322 -47.11 43.82 28.25
C GLY A 322 -48.18 44.74 27.63
N CYS A 323 -49.40 44.24 27.45
CA CYS A 323 -50.49 44.93 26.75
C CYS A 323 -50.61 46.43 27.15
N LEU A 324 -49.95 47.31 26.36
CA LEU A 324 -49.98 48.75 26.50
C LEU A 324 -51.10 49.25 25.59
N PHE A 325 -52.17 49.75 26.21
CA PHE A 325 -53.30 50.34 25.48
C PHE A 325 -52.81 51.45 24.54
N GLY A 326 -53.08 51.29 23.24
CA GLY A 326 -52.72 52.25 22.19
C GLY A 326 -51.39 51.98 21.46
N LEU A 327 -50.57 51.04 21.94
CA LEU A 327 -49.31 50.65 21.28
C LEU A 327 -49.27 49.17 20.87
N ALA A 328 -49.93 48.30 21.64
CA ALA A 328 -49.96 46.86 21.34
C ALA A 328 -51.12 46.53 20.38
N HIS A 329 -50.82 45.80 19.30
CA HIS A 329 -51.82 45.27 18.38
C HIS A 329 -52.30 43.90 18.90
N ILE A 330 -53.61 43.76 19.09
CA ILE A 330 -54.23 42.52 19.58
C ILE A 330 -54.06 41.43 18.52
N GLY A 331 -53.43 40.32 18.89
CA GLY A 331 -53.16 39.18 18.00
C GLY A 331 -51.79 39.19 17.33
N GLU A 332 -51.06 40.30 17.40
CA GLU A 332 -49.69 40.41 16.88
C GLU A 332 -48.68 40.52 18.03
N ASP A 333 -48.81 41.55 18.89
CA ASP A 333 -47.80 41.86 19.93
C ASP A 333 -48.40 41.99 21.35
N ALA A 334 -49.71 41.86 21.50
CA ALA A 334 -50.39 42.03 22.79
C ALA A 334 -50.23 40.80 23.69
N ILE A 335 -49.26 40.84 24.62
CA ILE A 335 -49.11 39.84 25.68
C ILE A 335 -49.81 40.31 26.96
N ILE A 336 -50.81 39.56 27.41
CA ILE A 336 -51.52 39.82 28.67
C ILE A 336 -50.62 39.40 29.84
N GLY A 337 -50.28 40.34 30.73
CA GLY A 337 -49.48 40.07 31.94
C GLY A 337 -47.99 40.39 31.83
N GLY A 338 -47.50 40.83 30.66
CA GLY A 338 -46.08 41.11 30.42
C GLY A 338 -45.26 39.85 30.15
N GLY A 339 -44.27 39.94 29.27
CA GLY A 339 -43.33 38.85 29.03
C GLY A 339 -42.49 38.53 30.28
N LYS A 340 -42.08 37.27 30.45
CA LYS A 340 -41.10 36.90 31.47
C LYS A 340 -39.71 37.24 30.92
N ALA A 341 -39.03 38.20 31.54
CA ALA A 341 -37.66 38.55 31.16
C ALA A 341 -36.73 37.33 31.31
N TYR A 342 -35.84 37.14 30.33
CA TYR A 342 -34.88 36.03 30.32
C TYR A 342 -35.55 34.65 30.47
N HIS A 343 -36.71 34.47 29.84
CA HIS A 343 -37.44 33.20 29.83
C HIS A 343 -37.62 32.71 28.40
N PHE A 344 -37.47 31.41 28.17
CA PHE A 344 -37.79 30.78 26.89
C PHE A 344 -38.60 29.51 27.09
N ASP A 345 -39.48 29.23 26.14
CA ASP A 345 -40.29 28.03 26.11
C ASP A 345 -39.69 27.04 25.10
N VAL A 346 -39.42 25.82 25.55
CA VAL A 346 -38.98 24.69 24.71
C VAL A 346 -40.18 23.77 24.51
N ARG A 347 -40.59 23.59 23.25
CA ARG A 347 -41.64 22.66 22.86
C ARG A 347 -41.05 21.57 21.97
N LEU A 348 -41.26 20.33 22.35
CA LEU A 348 -40.84 19.15 21.60
C LEU A 348 -42.08 18.43 21.08
N ARG A 349 -42.21 18.30 19.77
CA ARG A 349 -43.24 17.47 19.13
C ARG A 349 -42.66 16.11 18.81
N ILE A 350 -43.24 15.09 19.43
CA ILE A 350 -42.70 13.73 19.44
C ILE A 350 -43.69 12.80 18.75
N GLN A 351 -43.19 11.84 17.98
CA GLN A 351 -44.01 10.77 17.43
C GLN A 351 -44.46 9.81 18.55
N PRO A 352 -45.69 9.27 18.51
CA PRO A 352 -46.30 8.54 19.63
C PRO A 352 -45.59 7.25 20.10
N ASN A 353 -44.50 6.84 19.43
CA ASN A 353 -43.79 5.59 19.72
C ASN A 353 -42.30 5.77 20.10
N SER A 354 -41.82 7.00 20.36
CA SER A 354 -40.45 7.21 20.83
C SER A 354 -40.42 7.48 22.35
N PRO A 355 -39.86 6.57 23.16
CA PRO A 355 -39.67 6.81 24.59
C PRO A 355 -38.55 7.82 24.77
N ILE A 356 -38.91 9.05 25.15
CA ILE A 356 -37.96 10.12 25.43
C ILE A 356 -37.97 10.40 26.92
N ASP A 357 -36.79 10.37 27.54
CA ASP A 357 -36.63 10.68 28.96
C ASP A 357 -36.63 12.20 29.19
N GLU A 358 -37.71 12.71 29.79
CA GLU A 358 -37.84 14.12 30.15
C GLU A 358 -36.74 14.57 31.13
N GLN A 359 -36.31 13.71 32.06
CA GLN A 359 -35.29 14.09 33.05
C GLN A 359 -33.96 14.39 32.38
N LEU A 360 -33.59 13.57 31.39
CA LEU A 360 -32.35 13.75 30.64
C LEU A 360 -32.40 15.03 29.79
N ILE A 361 -33.54 15.30 29.13
CA ILE A 361 -33.73 16.58 28.41
C ILE A 361 -33.57 17.78 29.34
N ARG A 362 -34.15 17.72 30.55
CA ARG A 362 -34.00 18.80 31.53
C ARG A 362 -32.53 18.99 31.92
N ARG A 363 -31.79 17.90 32.16
CA ARG A 363 -30.33 17.97 32.41
C ARG A 363 -29.57 18.60 31.25
N ILE A 364 -29.92 18.29 30.00
CA ILE A 364 -29.31 18.90 28.81
C ILE A 364 -29.61 20.41 28.77
N ILE A 365 -30.87 20.80 28.93
CA ILE A 365 -31.26 22.22 28.93
C ILE A 365 -30.54 22.97 30.07
N ASP A 366 -30.47 22.40 31.27
CA ASP A 366 -29.80 23.02 32.41
C ASP A 366 -28.29 23.19 32.20
N ARG A 367 -27.63 22.27 31.48
CA ARG A 367 -26.21 22.38 31.14
C ARG A 367 -25.95 23.44 30.07
N GLU A 368 -26.84 23.58 29.11
CA GLU A 368 -26.66 24.47 27.96
C GLU A 368 -27.23 25.88 28.16
N LYS A 369 -28.22 26.05 29.04
CA LYS A 369 -28.85 27.36 29.27
C LYS A 369 -27.86 28.32 29.94
N PRO A 370 -27.92 29.63 29.60
CA PRO A 370 -27.25 30.65 30.39
C PRO A 370 -27.77 30.65 31.83
N ALA A 371 -26.88 30.95 32.80
CA ALA A 371 -27.23 30.89 34.23
C ALA A 371 -28.42 31.79 34.62
N PHE A 372 -28.59 32.92 33.93
CA PHE A 372 -29.64 33.91 34.19
C PHE A 372 -30.98 33.59 33.52
N CYS A 373 -31.03 32.62 32.60
CA CYS A 373 -32.26 32.28 31.89
C CYS A 373 -33.09 31.23 32.65
N SER A 374 -34.41 31.40 32.62
CA SER A 374 -35.39 30.40 33.05
C SER A 374 -36.05 29.75 31.83
N TYR A 375 -36.60 28.55 31.97
CA TYR A 375 -37.26 27.86 30.86
C TYR A 375 -38.52 27.14 31.30
N SER A 376 -39.45 26.95 30.35
CA SER A 376 -40.52 25.98 30.47
C SER A 376 -40.36 24.90 29.40
N LEU A 377 -40.54 23.63 29.74
CA LEU A 377 -40.49 22.50 28.81
C LEU A 377 -41.89 21.93 28.62
N ARG A 378 -42.34 21.80 27.37
CA ARG A 378 -43.57 21.11 26.98
C ARG A 378 -43.25 20.01 25.98
N ILE A 379 -43.72 18.82 26.27
CA ILE A 379 -43.58 17.67 25.40
C ILE A 379 -44.97 17.32 24.90
N GLU A 380 -45.18 17.46 23.59
CA GLU A 380 -46.45 17.20 22.91
C GLU A 380 -46.26 15.95 22.05
N THR A 381 -47.14 14.96 22.23
CA THR A 381 -47.31 13.85 21.28
C THR A 381 -48.37 14.26 20.28
N ASP A 382 -48.05 14.19 18.99
CA ASP A 382 -49.00 14.40 17.90
C ASP A 382 -50.11 13.32 17.87
#